data_AF-A0A0K8R3W6-F1
#
_entry.id   AF-A0A0K8R3W6-F1
#
_cell.length_a   1.000
_cell.length_b   1.000
_cell.length_c   1.000
_cell.angle_alpha   90.00
_cell.angle_beta   90.00
_cell.angle_gamma   90.00
#
_symmetry.space_group_name_H-M   'P 1'
#
loop_
_entity.id
_entity.type
_entity.pdbx_description
1 polymer ?
#
loop_
_entity_poly.entity_id
_entity_poly.type
_entity_poly.pdbx_seq_one_letter_code
_entity_poly.pdbx_strand_id
1 'polypeptide(L)'
;MQLVLFVVVLILPPFQSGGLLFATGTPDDCVELIIGGGKIKCRLGEYDDFDDYDARLCQLICEGGRLPMPRVCSGNKVTCTQPVRSTLLQWKAGLENTKKKTYTMKWCPRCQDLHSTCREVPY
;
A
#
# COMPACT_ATOMS: atom_id res chain seq x y z
N MET A 1 -25.80 -6.58 -47.49
CA MET A 1 -24.70 -5.70 -47.02
C MET A 1 -25.34 -4.75 -46.01
N GLN A 2 -25.01 -4.71 -44.71
CA GLN A 2 -23.70 -4.74 -44.08
C GLN A 2 -23.73 -5.51 -42.74
N LEU A 3 -22.72 -6.35 -42.55
CA LEU A 3 -22.28 -6.84 -41.26
C LEU A 3 -21.68 -5.66 -40.50
N VAL A 4 -22.17 -5.37 -39.29
CA VAL A 4 -21.50 -4.44 -38.37
C VAL A 4 -21.03 -5.26 -37.18
N LEU A 5 -19.84 -5.84 -37.34
CA LEU A 5 -19.07 -6.44 -36.26
C LEU A 5 -18.64 -5.31 -35.32
N PHE A 6 -19.28 -5.19 -34.16
CA PHE A 6 -18.78 -4.33 -33.09
C PHE A 6 -17.60 -5.03 -32.41
N VAL A 7 -16.42 -4.85 -32.98
CA VAL A 7 -15.14 -5.16 -32.34
C VAL A 7 -14.87 -4.05 -31.32
N VAL A 8 -15.30 -4.26 -30.07
CA VAL A 8 -14.88 -3.41 -28.96
C VAL A 8 -13.52 -3.89 -28.49
N VAL A 9 -12.48 -3.54 -29.25
CA VAL A 9 -11.10 -3.51 -28.73
C VAL A 9 -10.95 -2.20 -27.97
N LEU A 10 -11.27 -2.23 -26.68
CA LEU A 10 -10.85 -1.19 -25.74
C LEU A 10 -9.79 -1.80 -24.83
N ILE A 11 -8.58 -1.84 -25.39
CA ILE A 11 -7.33 -1.40 -24.77
C ILE A 11 -7.41 -1.42 -23.24
N LEU A 12 -6.95 -2.52 -22.63
CA LEU A 12 -6.55 -2.54 -21.22
C LEU A 12 -5.71 -1.28 -20.98
N PRO A 13 -6.13 -0.35 -20.10
CA PRO A 13 -5.23 0.72 -19.71
C PRO A 13 -3.98 0.02 -19.18
N PRO A 14 -2.78 0.31 -19.74
CA PRO A 14 -1.57 -0.24 -19.17
C PRO A 14 -1.60 0.18 -17.71
N PHE A 15 -1.38 -0.78 -16.81
CA PHE A 15 -1.12 -0.52 -15.41
C PHE A 15 -0.14 0.67 -15.35
N GLN A 16 -0.66 1.88 -15.17
CA GLN A 16 0.15 3.05 -14.91
C GLN A 16 0.62 2.81 -13.49
N SER A 17 1.76 2.13 -13.38
CA SER A 17 2.58 2.10 -12.17
C SER A 17 2.70 3.57 -11.78
N GLY A 18 1.93 3.94 -10.74
CA GLY A 18 1.74 5.31 -10.35
C GLY A 18 3.12 5.93 -10.14
N GLY A 19 3.49 6.85 -11.02
CA GLY A 19 4.62 7.73 -10.78
C GLY A 19 4.35 8.39 -9.45
N LEU A 20 5.21 8.11 -8.46
CA LEU A 20 5.20 8.82 -7.19
C LEU A 20 5.42 10.30 -7.51
N LEU A 21 4.34 11.07 -7.56
CA LEU A 21 4.40 12.51 -7.60
C LEU A 21 4.95 12.94 -6.24
N PHE A 22 6.26 13.18 -6.20
CA PHE A 22 6.97 13.65 -5.03
C PHE A 22 6.49 15.08 -4.72
N ALA A 23 5.39 15.18 -3.98
CA ALA A 23 5.00 16.44 -3.35
C ALA A 23 6.12 16.80 -2.36
N THR A 24 6.82 17.90 -2.62
CA THR A 24 7.64 18.60 -1.63
C THR A 24 6.72 18.99 -0.50
N GLY A 25 7.03 18.66 0.75
CA GLY A 25 6.13 19.09 1.79
C GLY A 25 6.71 19.17 3.18
N THR A 26 5.82 19.61 4.05
CA THR A 26 6.07 20.15 5.38
C THR A 26 6.38 19.05 6.39
N PRO A 27 6.94 19.38 7.56
CA PRO A 27 7.23 18.41 8.63
C PRO A 27 6.04 17.57 9.06
N ASP A 28 4.82 18.12 8.99
CA ASP A 28 3.56 17.43 9.29
C ASP A 28 3.30 16.22 8.39
N ASP A 29 3.89 16.20 7.19
CA ASP A 29 3.68 15.12 6.24
C ASP A 29 4.29 13.78 6.70
N CYS A 30 5.39 13.79 7.46
CA CYS A 30 5.98 12.53 7.92
C CYS A 30 5.10 11.83 8.96
N VAL A 31 4.47 12.59 9.86
CA VAL A 31 3.58 12.04 10.88
C VAL A 31 2.33 11.46 10.22
N GLU A 32 1.72 12.20 9.29
CA GLU A 32 0.58 11.72 8.49
C GLU A 32 0.92 10.46 7.68
N LEU A 33 2.13 10.38 7.11
CA LEU A 33 2.59 9.17 6.41
C LEU A 33 2.77 7.98 7.36
N ILE A 34 3.27 8.20 8.58
CA ILE A 34 3.41 7.16 9.60
C ILE A 34 2.04 6.68 10.05
N ILE A 35 1.11 7.58 10.40
CA ILE A 35 -0.25 7.22 10.82
C ILE A 35 -0.96 6.46 9.70
N GLY A 36 -0.93 7.01 8.47
CA GLY A 36 -1.59 6.39 7.31
C GLY A 36 -1.02 5.01 6.97
N GLY A 37 0.31 4.85 6.99
CA GLY A 37 0.96 3.56 6.79
C GLY A 37 0.74 2.61 7.97
N GLY A 38 0.74 3.13 9.20
CA GLY A 38 0.53 2.39 10.44
C GLY A 38 -0.83 1.70 10.47
N LYS A 39 -1.90 2.45 10.16
CA LYS A 39 -3.27 1.92 10.03
C LYS A 39 -3.41 0.78 9.04
N ILE A 40 -2.64 0.82 7.94
CA ILE A 40 -2.63 -0.25 6.95
C ILE A 40 -1.83 -1.44 7.48
N LYS A 41 -0.65 -1.17 8.06
CA LYS A 41 0.26 -2.21 8.53
C LYS A 41 -0.29 -3.00 9.72
N CYS A 42 -0.93 -2.35 10.69
CA CYS A 42 -1.58 -3.01 11.82
C CYS A 42 -2.64 -4.01 11.34
N ARG A 43 -3.56 -3.55 10.47
CA ARG A 43 -4.57 -4.41 9.85
C ARG A 43 -4.00 -5.54 9.00
N LEU A 44 -2.90 -5.31 8.29
CA LEU A 44 -2.21 -6.36 7.52
C LEU A 44 -1.52 -7.38 8.42
N GLY A 45 -1.11 -7.00 9.64
CA GLY A 45 -0.53 -7.88 10.65
C GLY A 45 -1.56 -8.54 11.55
N GLU A 46 -2.84 -8.51 11.18
CA GLU A 46 -3.96 -9.09 11.95
C GLU A 46 -4.14 -8.48 13.35
N TYR A 47 -3.70 -7.24 13.53
CA TYR A 47 -4.01 -6.41 14.69
C TYR A 47 -5.19 -5.48 14.38
N ASP A 48 -5.71 -4.83 15.42
CA ASP A 48 -6.77 -3.82 15.31
C ASP A 48 -6.22 -2.49 14.76
N ASP A 49 -6.77 -1.34 15.16
CA ASP A 49 -6.34 -0.06 14.59
C ASP A 49 -4.94 0.36 15.09
N PHE A 50 -4.37 1.32 14.37
CA PHE A 50 -3.14 1.97 14.81
C PHE A 50 -3.42 2.86 16.01
N ASP A 51 -2.65 2.68 17.09
CA ASP A 51 -2.73 3.48 18.32
C ASP A 51 -1.67 4.58 18.30
N ASP A 52 -0.39 4.21 18.20
CA ASP A 52 0.74 5.16 18.18
C ASP A 52 2.02 4.52 17.59
N TYR A 53 3.18 5.18 17.68
CA TYR A 53 4.48 4.63 17.34
C TYR A 53 5.54 4.95 18.40
N ASP A 54 6.39 3.98 18.69
CA ASP A 54 7.55 4.15 19.56
C ASP A 54 8.79 4.47 18.71
N ALA A 55 9.22 5.73 18.75
CA ALA A 55 10.42 6.19 18.04
C ALA A 55 11.75 5.70 18.64
N ARG A 56 11.75 5.21 19.89
CA ARG A 56 12.94 4.60 20.52
C ARG A 56 13.15 3.19 20.00
N LEU A 57 12.08 2.41 19.95
CA LEU A 57 12.10 1.02 19.48
C LEU A 57 11.92 0.91 17.96
N CYS A 58 11.54 2.00 17.30
CA CYS A 58 11.16 2.05 15.89
C CYS A 58 10.07 1.04 15.54
N GLN A 59 9.01 1.04 16.36
CA GLN A 59 7.88 0.13 16.25
C GLN A 59 6.58 0.92 16.17
N LEU A 60 5.63 0.39 15.40
CA LEU A 60 4.23 0.77 15.44
C LEU A 60 3.58 0.06 16.62
N ILE A 61 2.74 0.80 17.34
CA ILE A 61 1.87 0.31 18.38
C ILE A 61 0.50 0.16 17.73
N CYS A 62 0.03 -1.08 17.69
CA CYS A 62 -1.31 -1.43 17.22
C CYS A 62 -2.13 -1.84 18.44
N GLU A 63 -3.43 -1.66 18.38
CA GLU A 63 -4.32 -2.31 19.32
C GLU A 63 -4.12 -3.84 19.23
N GLY A 64 -3.68 -4.45 20.32
CA GLY A 64 -3.38 -5.89 20.39
C GLY A 64 -1.94 -6.30 20.04
N GLY A 65 -1.02 -5.39 19.72
CA GLY A 65 0.37 -5.77 19.49
C GLY A 65 1.32 -4.68 18.99
N ARG A 66 2.51 -5.12 18.55
CA ARG A 66 3.56 -4.23 18.03
C ARG A 66 4.12 -4.77 16.72
N LEU A 67 4.39 -3.86 15.79
CA LEU A 67 4.96 -4.18 14.48
C LEU A 67 6.17 -3.30 14.17
N PRO A 68 7.14 -3.77 13.37
CA PRO A 68 8.29 -2.95 13.00
C PRO A 68 7.89 -1.82 12.05
N MET A 69 8.40 -0.61 12.33
CA MET A 69 8.30 0.57 11.45
C MET A 69 9.42 0.52 10.39
N PRO A 70 9.31 1.22 9.24
CA PRO A 70 10.45 1.45 8.35
C PRO A 70 11.61 2.10 9.11
N ARG A 71 12.83 1.88 8.61
CA ARG A 71 14.08 2.31 9.26
C ARG A 71 14.31 3.83 9.12
N VAL A 72 13.47 4.62 9.80
CA VAL A 72 13.46 6.09 9.77
C VAL A 72 13.69 6.73 11.13
N CYS A 73 13.73 5.93 12.20
CA CYS A 73 13.99 6.40 13.55
C CYS A 73 15.49 6.63 13.76
N SER A 74 15.85 7.76 14.36
CA SER A 74 17.23 8.09 14.73
C SER A 74 17.26 8.75 16.10
N GLY A 75 17.98 8.13 17.04
CA GLY A 75 18.16 8.69 18.39
C GLY A 75 16.85 9.02 19.09
N ASN A 76 15.89 8.09 19.11
CA ASN A 76 14.59 8.20 19.78
C ASN A 76 13.57 9.16 19.15
N LYS A 77 13.84 9.68 17.96
CA LYS A 77 12.91 10.55 17.22
C LYS A 77 12.84 10.15 15.76
N VAL A 78 11.76 10.56 15.10
CA VAL A 78 11.69 10.57 13.64
C VAL A 78 12.00 11.99 13.19
N THR A 79 13.17 12.19 12.59
CA THR A 79 13.52 13.50 12.04
C THR A 79 13.05 13.54 10.59
N CYS A 80 11.99 14.33 10.31
CA CYS A 80 11.43 14.45 8.97
C CYS A 80 12.40 15.22 8.06
N THR A 81 13.23 14.46 7.35
CA THR A 81 14.09 14.95 6.27
C THR A 81 13.53 14.46 4.93
N GLN A 82 13.90 15.10 3.82
CA GLN A 82 13.51 14.62 2.48
C GLN A 82 13.76 13.12 2.25
N PRO A 83 14.92 12.53 2.60
CA PRO A 83 15.12 11.09 2.43
C PRO A 83 14.17 10.25 3.29
N VAL A 84 13.93 10.65 4.55
CA VAL A 84 12.98 9.97 5.44
C VAL A 84 11.55 10.02 4.88
N ARG A 85 11.12 11.19 4.39
CA ARG A 85 9.82 11.37 3.74
C ARG A 85 9.66 10.44 2.54
N SER A 86 10.68 10.38 1.67
CA SER A 86 10.68 9.48 0.50
C SER A 86 10.60 8.01 0.91
N THR A 87 11.33 7.60 1.96
CA THR A 87 11.23 6.25 2.52
C THR A 87 9.84 5.95 3.05
N LEU A 88 9.20 6.89 3.76
CA LEU A 88 7.83 6.73 4.27
C LEU A 88 6.79 6.65 3.16
N LEU A 89 6.93 7.47 2.11
CA LEU A 89 6.08 7.40 0.92
C LEU A 89 6.17 6.04 0.23
N GLN A 90 7.40 5.57 -0.02
CA GLN A 90 7.63 4.27 -0.65
C GLN A 90 7.11 3.12 0.21
N TRP A 91 7.32 3.20 1.52
CA TRP A 91 6.81 2.23 2.47
C TRP A 91 5.27 2.18 2.46
N LYS A 92 4.59 3.32 2.55
CA LYS A 92 3.13 3.41 2.50
C LYS A 92 2.58 2.86 1.17
N ALA A 93 3.18 3.24 0.04
CA ALA A 93 2.78 2.73 -1.28
C ALA A 93 2.95 1.20 -1.37
N GLY A 94 4.03 0.66 -0.80
CA GLY A 94 4.25 -0.79 -0.69
C GLY A 94 3.15 -1.48 0.11
N LEU A 95 2.75 -0.90 1.25
CA LEU A 95 1.65 -1.43 2.07
C LEU A 95 0.30 -1.39 1.35
N GLU A 96 -0.02 -0.32 0.63
CA GLU A 96 -1.24 -0.23 -0.16
C GLU A 96 -1.29 -1.29 -1.27
N ASN A 97 -0.15 -1.55 -1.92
CA ASN A 97 -0.05 -2.62 -2.92
C ASN A 97 -0.23 -4.01 -2.29
N THR A 98 0.37 -4.26 -1.12
CA THR A 98 0.15 -5.51 -0.39
C THR A 98 -1.31 -5.67 0.00
N LYS A 99 -1.93 -4.62 0.55
CA LYS A 99 -3.36 -4.59 0.87
C LYS A 99 -4.22 -4.95 -0.33
N LYS A 100 -3.99 -4.30 -1.49
CA LYS A 100 -4.69 -4.60 -2.74
C LYS A 100 -4.50 -6.07 -3.14
N LYS A 101 -3.27 -6.58 -3.15
CA LYS A 101 -2.98 -7.99 -3.48
C LYS A 101 -3.71 -8.95 -2.54
N THR A 102 -3.69 -8.71 -1.23
CA THR A 102 -4.39 -9.54 -0.25
C THR A 102 -5.90 -9.55 -0.49
N TYR A 103 -6.51 -8.40 -0.78
CA TYR A 103 -7.92 -8.36 -1.16
C TYR A 103 -8.16 -9.11 -2.48
N THR A 104 -7.39 -8.84 -3.52
CA THR A 104 -7.52 -9.54 -4.81
C THR A 104 -7.40 -11.06 -4.63
N MET A 105 -6.47 -11.54 -3.81
CA MET A 105 -6.32 -12.98 -3.50
C MET A 105 -7.51 -13.53 -2.71
N LYS A 106 -8.06 -12.77 -1.76
CA LYS A 106 -9.25 -13.18 -0.99
C LYS A 106 -10.50 -13.29 -1.87
N TRP A 107 -10.69 -12.36 -2.81
CA TRP A 107 -11.83 -12.33 -3.72
C TRP A 107 -11.65 -13.23 -4.95
N CYS A 108 -10.40 -13.48 -5.35
CA CYS A 108 -10.03 -14.38 -6.45
C CYS A 108 -8.93 -15.38 -6.04
N PRO A 109 -9.27 -16.43 -5.25
CA PRO A 109 -8.30 -17.45 -4.82
C PRO A 109 -7.66 -18.20 -5.99
N ARG A 110 -8.35 -18.27 -7.14
CA ARG A 110 -7.92 -18.99 -8.34
C ARG A 110 -6.86 -18.29 -9.18
N CYS A 111 -6.46 -17.05 -8.90
CA CYS A 111 -5.40 -16.38 -9.65
C CYS A 111 -3.98 -16.71 -9.11
N GLN A 112 -3.85 -17.64 -8.16
CA GLN A 112 -2.57 -18.09 -7.59
C GLN A 112 -1.83 -19.11 -8.47
N ASP A 113 -2.53 -19.85 -9.32
CA ASP A 113 -1.95 -20.92 -10.15
C ASP A 113 -1.85 -20.60 -11.65
N LEU A 114 -2.28 -19.41 -12.09
CA LEU A 114 -2.55 -19.20 -13.49
C LEU A 114 -1.65 -18.14 -14.12
N HIS A 115 -0.53 -18.64 -14.66
CA HIS A 115 0.00 -18.14 -15.93
C HIS A 115 -1.02 -18.30 -17.09
N SER A 116 -2.17 -18.93 -16.88
CA SER A 116 -3.20 -19.12 -17.89
C SER A 116 -4.58 -19.37 -17.27
N THR A 117 -5.50 -18.40 -17.39
CA THR A 117 -6.99 -18.51 -17.22
C THR A 117 -7.68 -17.96 -15.94
N CYS A 118 -7.48 -16.69 -15.56
CA CYS A 118 -8.58 -16.04 -14.83
C CYS A 118 -9.73 -15.86 -15.86
N ARG A 119 -10.58 -16.88 -15.99
CA ARG A 119 -11.84 -16.86 -16.76
C ARG A 119 -12.87 -16.15 -15.89
N GLU A 120 -13.28 -14.97 -16.35
CA GLU A 120 -14.27 -14.11 -15.70
C GLU A 120 -15.60 -14.87 -15.51
N VAL A 121 -16.25 -14.63 -14.37
CA VAL A 121 -17.62 -15.07 -14.10
C VAL A 121 -18.55 -14.06 -14.77
N PRO A 122 -19.41 -14.46 -15.72
CA PRO A 122 -20.41 -13.56 -16.28
C PRO A 122 -21.58 -13.38 -15.30
N TYR A 123 -22.06 -12.14 -15.18
CA TYR A 123 -23.36 -11.82 -14.60
C TYR A 123 -24.50 -12.30 -15.50
#